data_AF-A0A6J4S915-F1
#
_entry.id   AF-A0A6J4S915-F1
#
_cell.length_a   1.000
_cell.length_b   1.000
_cell.length_c   1.000
_cell.angle_alpha   90.00
_cell.angle_beta   90.00
_cell.angle_gamma   90.00
#
_symmetry.space_group_name_H-M   'P 1'
#
loop_
_entity.id
_entity.type
_entity.pdbx_description
1 polymer ?
#
loop_
_entity_poly.entity_id
_entity_poly.type
_entity_poly.pdbx_seq_one_letter_code
_entity_poly.pdbx_strand_id
1 'polypeptide(L)'
;MDGLEGIAAADRRLGRRFPLPARALPLVRWTEVVEEGSGVQVDFNLDDTRPGTPGRLCLYAGPEAPPDHLPGVPAVREGRFAVRRAPLAEAQPSLRPVVELLWRLEDLHLRLMGQGPWPEDELRAIAASVG
;
A
#
# COMPACT_ATOMS: atom_id res chain seq x y z
N MET A 1 1.58 16.53 -6.98
CA MET A 1 1.26 16.18 -5.59
C MET A 1 2.31 16.86 -4.74
N ASP A 2 1.90 17.67 -3.78
CA ASP A 2 2.82 18.22 -2.80
C ASP A 2 3.07 17.14 -1.73
N GLY A 3 4.34 16.87 -1.44
CA GLY A 3 4.72 15.85 -0.45
C GLY A 3 4.37 16.30 0.97
N LEU A 4 3.86 15.38 1.77
CA LEU A 4 3.69 15.55 3.21
C LEU A 4 5.01 15.21 3.91
N GLU A 5 5.45 16.04 4.86
CA GLU A 5 6.72 15.85 5.56
C GLU A 5 6.63 14.75 6.62
N GLY A 6 6.81 13.50 6.18
CA GLY A 6 6.89 12.31 7.03
C GLY A 6 5.57 11.87 7.66
N ILE A 7 5.62 10.82 8.49
CA ILE A 7 4.42 10.21 9.10
C ILE A 7 3.64 11.19 9.99
N ALA A 8 4.32 12.14 10.65
CA ALA A 8 3.62 13.16 11.44
C ALA A 8 2.69 14.04 10.59
N ALA A 9 3.01 14.25 9.31
CA ALA A 9 2.11 14.94 8.39
C ALA A 9 0.93 14.06 7.97
N ALA A 10 1.13 12.74 7.83
CA ALA A 10 0.03 11.79 7.65
C ALA A 10 -0.96 11.83 8.84
N ASP A 11 -0.43 11.80 10.07
CA ASP A 11 -1.24 11.86 11.28
C ASP A 11 -2.11 13.12 11.33
N ARG A 12 -1.52 14.28 11.05
CA ARG A 12 -2.23 15.56 11.01
C ARG A 12 -3.34 15.57 9.97
N ARG A 13 -3.06 15.04 8.78
CA ARG A 13 -4.02 15.03 7.66
C ARG A 13 -5.18 14.05 7.89
N LEU A 14 -4.92 12.94 8.56
CA LEU A 14 -5.93 11.95 8.93
C LEU A 14 -6.71 12.36 10.19
N GLY A 15 -6.18 13.27 11.00
CA GLY A 15 -6.76 13.69 12.29
C GLY A 15 -6.60 12.65 13.40
N ARG A 16 -5.80 11.61 13.16
CA ARG A 16 -5.48 10.50 14.07
C ARG A 16 -4.16 9.87 13.63
N ARG A 17 -3.60 8.97 14.43
CA ARG A 17 -2.40 8.23 14.02
C ARG A 17 -2.66 7.44 12.74
N PHE A 18 -1.74 7.52 11.80
CA PHE A 18 -1.74 6.73 10.59
C PHE A 18 -1.53 5.24 10.97
N PRO A 19 -2.38 4.32 10.50
CA PRO A 19 -2.31 2.92 10.90
C PRO A 19 -1.16 2.24 10.17
N LEU A 20 0.04 2.32 10.73
CA LEU A 20 1.22 1.66 10.17
C LEU A 20 1.16 0.14 10.40
N PRO A 21 1.80 -0.67 9.53
CA PRO A 21 1.93 -2.09 9.79
C PRO A 21 2.73 -2.35 11.08
N ALA A 22 2.21 -3.21 11.96
CA ALA A 22 2.96 -3.66 13.14
C ALA A 22 4.04 -4.71 12.79
N ARG A 23 3.92 -5.37 11.63
CA ARG A 23 4.93 -6.30 11.11
C ARG A 23 6.12 -5.51 10.56
N ALA A 24 7.34 -5.97 10.88
CA ALA A 24 8.55 -5.41 10.29
C ALA A 24 8.52 -5.58 8.77
N LEU A 25 8.72 -4.48 8.05
CA LEU A 25 8.89 -4.48 6.60
C LEU A 25 10.33 -4.87 6.24
N PRO A 26 10.57 -5.35 5.00
CA PRO A 26 11.92 -5.42 4.46
C PRO A 26 12.62 -4.06 4.54
N LEU A 27 13.94 -4.04 4.39
CA LEU A 27 14.74 -2.82 4.56
C LEU A 27 14.20 -1.66 3.69
N VAL A 28 13.58 -0.69 4.35
CA VAL A 28 13.06 0.53 3.74
C VAL A 28 14.22 1.52 3.59
N ARG A 29 14.50 2.00 2.38
CA ARG A 29 15.52 3.03 2.15
C ARG A 29 15.00 4.42 2.51
N TRP A 30 13.77 4.72 2.11
CA TRP A 30 13.07 5.95 2.49
C TRP A 30 11.55 5.75 2.41
N THR A 31 10.83 6.63 3.09
CA THR A 31 9.37 6.72 3.02
C THR A 31 8.97 8.04 2.37
N GLU A 32 8.03 7.98 1.45
CA GLU A 32 7.35 9.17 0.92
C GLU A 32 5.92 9.19 1.43
N VAL A 33 5.42 10.36 1.79
CA VAL A 33 4.04 10.54 2.25
C VAL A 33 3.37 11.52 1.32
N VAL A 34 2.26 11.12 0.73
CA VAL A 34 1.52 11.93 -0.25
C VAL A 34 0.05 11.96 0.09
N GLU A 35 -0.60 13.06 -0.26
CA GLU A 35 -2.06 13.09 -0.28
C GLU A 35 -2.57 12.25 -1.46
N GLU A 36 -3.59 11.43 -1.20
CA GLU A 36 -4.17 10.54 -2.21
C GLU A 36 -5.70 10.56 -2.04
N GLY A 37 -6.42 11.12 -3.02
CA GLY A 37 -7.86 11.37 -2.87
C GLY A 37 -8.19 12.13 -1.57
N SER A 38 -9.10 11.60 -0.76
CA SER A 38 -9.48 12.18 0.54
C SER A 38 -8.55 11.77 1.71
N GLY A 39 -7.62 10.85 1.48
CA GLY A 39 -6.75 10.25 2.50
C GLY A 39 -5.27 10.53 2.28
N VAL A 40 -4.44 9.65 2.84
CA VAL A 40 -2.98 9.72 2.76
C VAL A 40 -2.42 8.39 2.31
N GLN A 41 -1.41 8.42 1.44
CA GLN A 41 -0.61 7.26 1.06
C GLN A 41 0.81 7.41 1.61
N VAL A 42 1.31 6.32 2.17
CA VAL A 42 2.71 6.15 2.59
C VAL A 42 3.36 5.12 1.68
N ASP A 43 4.37 5.57 0.94
CA ASP A 43 5.16 4.75 0.04
C ASP A 43 6.45 4.32 0.73
N PHE A 44 6.56 3.02 0.99
CA PHE A 44 7.77 2.39 1.50
C PHE A 44 8.65 1.98 0.31
N ASN A 45 9.64 2.82 0.01
CA ASN A 45 10.63 2.52 -1.02
C ASN A 45 11.65 1.55 -0.45
N LEU A 46 11.44 0.26 -0.71
CA LEU A 46 12.33 -0.79 -0.24
C LEU A 46 13.65 -0.78 -1.02
N ASP A 47 14.70 -1.30 -0.39
CA ASP A 47 15.99 -1.48 -1.05
C ASP A 47 15.89 -2.59 -2.09
N ASP A 48 15.61 -2.23 -3.35
CA ASP A 48 15.49 -3.13 -4.49
C ASP A 48 16.82 -3.46 -5.18
N THR A 49 17.94 -2.98 -4.63
CA THR A 49 19.28 -3.23 -5.18
C THR A 49 19.82 -4.63 -4.86
N ARG A 50 19.13 -5.37 -3.99
CA ARG A 50 19.56 -6.71 -3.54
C ARG A 50 18.77 -7.81 -4.26
N PRO A 51 19.41 -8.94 -4.60
CA PRO A 51 18.69 -10.08 -5.15
C PRO A 51 17.56 -10.54 -4.21
N GLY A 52 16.38 -10.78 -4.75
CA GLY A 52 15.22 -11.29 -4.01
C GLY A 52 14.35 -10.23 -3.30
N THR A 53 14.61 -8.95 -3.55
CA THR A 53 13.81 -7.88 -2.94
C THR A 53 12.43 -7.78 -3.59
N PRO A 54 11.35 -7.63 -2.80
CA PRO A 54 10.00 -7.81 -3.32
C PRO A 54 9.46 -6.60 -4.10
N GLY A 55 10.21 -5.50 -4.18
CA GLY A 55 9.85 -4.28 -4.92
C GLY A 55 9.32 -3.17 -4.02
N ARG A 56 8.26 -2.46 -4.43
CA ARG A 56 7.68 -1.33 -3.68
C ARG A 56 6.44 -1.74 -2.89
N LEU A 57 6.16 -1.00 -1.83
CA LEU A 57 4.96 -1.17 -1.01
C LEU A 57 4.33 0.20 -0.73
N CYS A 58 3.02 0.32 -0.97
CA CYS A 58 2.27 1.55 -0.75
C CYS A 58 1.09 1.24 0.16
N LEU A 59 0.91 2.03 1.22
CA LEU A 59 -0.22 1.91 2.15
C LEU A 59 -1.04 3.20 2.14
N TYR A 60 -2.30 3.10 1.77
CA TYR A 60 -3.27 4.17 1.84
C TYR A 60 -4.19 4.00 3.05
N ALA A 61 -4.51 5.11 3.70
CA ALA A 61 -5.60 5.22 4.65
C ALA A 61 -6.39 6.52 4.46
N GLY A 62 -7.73 6.41 4.44
CA GLY A 62 -8.60 7.57 4.33
C GLY A 62 -10.05 7.29 4.68
N PRO A 63 -10.88 8.34 4.81
CA PRO A 63 -12.29 8.21 5.15
C PRO A 63 -13.15 7.69 3.99
N GLU A 64 -12.64 7.74 2.76
CA GLU A 64 -13.32 7.23 1.56
C GLU A 64 -12.45 6.19 0.87
N ALA A 65 -13.05 5.46 -0.09
CA ALA A 65 -12.31 4.50 -0.88
C ALA A 65 -11.13 5.19 -1.62
N PRO A 66 -9.97 4.52 -1.71
CA PRO A 66 -8.83 5.05 -2.46
C PRO A 66 -9.18 5.25 -3.93
N PRO A 67 -8.51 6.18 -4.64
CA PRO A 67 -8.58 6.28 -6.09
C PRO A 67 -8.22 4.95 -6.77
N ASP A 68 -8.94 4.61 -7.84
CA ASP A 68 -8.74 3.34 -8.54
C ASP A 68 -7.53 3.42 -9.48
N HIS A 69 -6.44 2.72 -9.15
CA HIS A 69 -5.26 2.61 -10.00
C HIS A 69 -5.23 1.35 -10.86
N LEU A 70 -6.21 0.44 -10.70
CA LEU A 70 -6.32 -0.80 -11.46
C LEU A 70 -7.66 -0.87 -12.19
N PRO A 71 -7.98 0.12 -13.05
CA PRO A 71 -9.28 0.20 -13.70
C PRO A 71 -9.54 -1.06 -14.53
N GLY A 72 -10.73 -1.65 -14.39
CA GLY A 72 -11.14 -2.86 -15.10
C GLY A 72 -10.58 -4.16 -14.53
N VAL A 73 -9.75 -4.13 -13.49
CA VAL A 73 -9.28 -5.33 -12.80
C VAL A 73 -10.30 -5.71 -11.71
N PRO A 74 -10.94 -6.89 -11.81
CA PRO A 74 -11.95 -7.29 -10.85
C PRO A 74 -11.32 -7.59 -9.48
N ALA A 75 -12.02 -7.20 -8.42
CA ALA A 75 -11.66 -7.58 -7.06
C ALA A 75 -12.30 -8.92 -6.69
N VAL A 76 -11.51 -9.82 -6.11
CA VAL A 76 -11.98 -11.10 -5.56
C VAL A 76 -11.97 -11.01 -4.04
N ARG A 77 -13.11 -11.32 -3.41
CA ARG A 77 -13.21 -11.31 -1.95
C ARG A 77 -12.53 -12.55 -1.36
N GLU A 78 -11.51 -12.34 -0.54
CA GLU A 78 -10.72 -13.41 0.08
C GLU A 78 -10.52 -13.11 1.56
N GLY A 79 -11.35 -13.71 2.40
CA GLY A 79 -11.39 -13.41 3.83
C GLY A 79 -11.78 -11.95 4.09
N ARG A 80 -10.94 -11.21 4.82
CA ARG A 80 -11.18 -9.80 5.14
C ARG A 80 -10.79 -8.83 4.03
N PHE A 81 -10.10 -9.30 2.99
CA PHE A 81 -9.56 -8.46 1.92
C PHE A 81 -10.37 -8.63 0.63
N ALA A 82 -10.57 -7.54 -0.10
CA ALA A 82 -10.86 -7.60 -1.52
C ALA A 82 -9.52 -7.48 -2.27
N VAL A 83 -9.23 -8.44 -3.15
CA VAL A 83 -7.91 -8.63 -3.75
C VAL A 83 -7.98 -8.41 -5.24
N ARG A 84 -7.12 -7.54 -5.78
CA ARG A 84 -6.92 -7.38 -7.23
C ARG A 84 -5.50 -7.77 -7.60
N ARG A 85 -5.36 -8.39 -8.77
CA ARG A 85 -4.08 -8.88 -9.30
C ARG A 85 -3.97 -8.42 -10.74
N ALA A 86 -2.88 -7.74 -11.07
CA ALA A 86 -2.66 -7.22 -12.42
C ALA A 86 -1.19 -7.37 -12.83
N PRO A 87 -0.91 -7.96 -14.01
CA PRO A 87 0.35 -7.71 -14.68
C PRO A 87 0.27 -6.31 -15.29
N LEU A 88 0.61 -5.27 -14.52
CA LEU A 88 0.49 -3.89 -14.99
C LEU A 88 1.50 -3.64 -16.12
N ALA A 89 1.06 -3.68 -17.37
CA ALA A 89 1.94 -3.62 -18.54
C ALA A 89 2.65 -2.26 -18.69
N GLU A 90 2.13 -1.23 -18.04
CA GLU A 90 2.68 0.11 -17.95
C GLU A 90 3.74 0.23 -16.83
N ALA A 91 3.73 -0.67 -15.84
CA ALA A 91 4.75 -0.69 -14.80
C ALA A 91 6.08 -1.20 -15.36
N GLN A 92 7.21 -0.77 -14.79
CA GLN A 92 8.50 -1.36 -15.15
C GLN A 92 8.49 -2.88 -14.86
N PRO A 93 9.21 -3.72 -15.62
CA PRO A 93 9.18 -5.18 -15.41
C PRO A 93 9.48 -5.62 -13.98
N SER A 94 10.38 -4.91 -13.27
CA SER A 94 10.72 -5.15 -11.87
C SER A 94 9.58 -4.86 -10.87
N LEU A 95 8.60 -4.06 -11.29
CA LEU A 95 7.43 -3.66 -10.48
C LEU A 95 6.18 -4.50 -10.81
N ARG A 96 6.33 -5.52 -11.66
CA ARG A 96 5.28 -6.49 -11.97
C ARG A 96 5.53 -7.79 -11.19
N PRO A 97 4.48 -8.50 -10.75
CA PRO A 97 3.07 -8.14 -10.80
C PRO A 97 2.70 -7.06 -9.76
N VAL A 98 1.49 -6.52 -9.88
CA VAL A 98 0.85 -5.67 -8.87
C VAL A 98 -0.23 -6.47 -8.16
N VAL A 99 -0.18 -6.46 -6.83
CA VAL A 99 -1.23 -7.02 -5.96
C VAL A 99 -1.77 -5.90 -5.09
N GLU A 100 -3.08 -5.71 -5.13
CA GLU A 100 -3.81 -4.74 -4.32
C GLU A 100 -4.73 -5.46 -3.34
N LEU A 101 -4.62 -5.11 -2.06
CA LEU A 101 -5.50 -5.55 -0.99
C LEU A 101 -6.30 -4.34 -0.50
N LEU A 102 -7.62 -4.44 -0.55
CA LEU A 102 -8.56 -3.43 -0.06
C LEU A 102 -9.31 -3.98 1.16
N TRP A 103 -9.39 -3.21 2.24
CA TRP A 103 -10.20 -3.56 3.41
C TRP A 103 -10.62 -2.31 4.18
N ARG A 104 -11.34 -2.52 5.29
CA ARG A 104 -11.73 -1.46 6.21
C ARG A 104 -11.18 -1.74 7.61
N LEU A 105 -10.80 -0.69 8.31
CA LEU A 105 -10.45 -0.69 9.72
C LEU A 105 -11.21 0.46 10.37
N GLU A 106 -12.16 0.14 11.25
CA GLU A 106 -13.05 1.14 11.84
C GLU A 106 -13.75 2.00 10.76
N ASP A 107 -13.53 3.31 10.79
CA ASP A 107 -14.03 4.30 9.85
C ASP A 107 -13.13 4.48 8.61
N LEU A 108 -11.94 3.87 8.58
CA LEU A 108 -10.98 4.02 7.50
C LEU A 108 -11.13 2.96 6.40
N HIS A 109 -11.04 3.41 5.17
CA HIS A 109 -10.75 2.61 3.99
C HIS A 109 -9.24 2.48 3.84
N LEU A 110 -8.78 1.23 3.66
CA LEU A 110 -7.38 0.89 3.57
C LEU A 110 -7.07 0.21 2.25
N ARG A 111 -5.89 0.53 1.70
CA ARG A 111 -5.29 -0.17 0.56
C ARG A 111 -3.83 -0.45 0.82
N LEU A 112 -3.42 -1.70 0.64
CA LEU A 112 -2.02 -2.08 0.50
C LEU A 112 -1.77 -2.48 -0.95
N MET A 113 -0.80 -1.85 -1.59
CA MET A 113 -0.35 -2.22 -2.93
C MET A 113 1.10 -2.70 -2.85
N GLY A 114 1.33 -3.94 -3.27
CA GLY A 114 2.67 -4.47 -3.52
C GLY A 114 2.95 -4.43 -5.01
N GLN A 115 4.08 -3.83 -5.40
CA GLN A 115 4.57 -3.79 -6.78
C GLN A 115 5.90 -4.51 -6.88
N GLY A 116 5.95 -5.62 -7.61
CA GLY A 116 7.13 -6.48 -7.73
C GLY A 116 6.85 -7.91 -7.27
N PRO A 117 7.88 -8.75 -7.09
CA PRO A 117 7.74 -10.18 -6.82
C PRO A 117 7.31 -10.50 -5.37
N TRP A 118 6.38 -9.73 -4.82
CA TRP A 118 5.80 -9.96 -3.50
C TRP A 118 5.04 -11.30 -3.45
N PRO A 119 5.34 -12.17 -2.47
CA PRO A 119 4.44 -13.25 -2.11
C PRO A 119 3.13 -12.68 -1.56
N GLU A 120 1.99 -13.13 -2.08
CA GLU A 120 0.69 -12.64 -1.62
C GLU A 120 0.44 -12.87 -0.13
N ASP A 121 0.88 -14.01 0.40
CA ASP A 121 0.75 -14.33 1.83
C ASP A 121 1.53 -13.34 2.70
N GLU A 122 2.65 -12.84 2.20
CA GLU A 122 3.43 -11.81 2.90
C GLU A 122 2.69 -10.47 2.90
N LEU A 123 2.14 -10.06 1.75
CA LEU A 123 1.30 -8.85 1.65
C LEU A 123 0.07 -8.95 2.56
N ARG A 124 -0.59 -10.11 2.61
CA ARG A 124 -1.72 -10.35 3.52
C ARG A 124 -1.29 -10.26 4.96
N ALA A 125 -0.13 -10.79 5.32
CA ALA A 125 0.35 -10.72 6.69
C ALA A 125 0.75 -9.29 7.10
N ILE A 126 1.30 -8.50 6.18
CA ILE A 126 1.55 -7.06 6.38
C ILE A 126 0.21 -6.33 6.56
N ALA A 127 -0.72 -6.49 5.63
CA ALA A 127 -2.05 -5.90 5.69
C ALA A 127 -2.82 -6.33 6.95
N ALA A 128 -2.64 -7.58 7.39
CA ALA A 128 -3.22 -8.14 8.62
C ALA A 128 -2.77 -7.37 9.87
N SER A 129 -1.51 -6.92 9.86
CA SER A 129 -0.83 -6.24 10.98
C SER A 129 -1.09 -4.74 11.06
N VAL A 130 -1.81 -4.16 10.10
CA VAL A 130 -2.20 -2.74 10.10
C VAL A 130 -3.32 -2.53 11.12
N GLY A 131 -3.07 -1.66 12.10
CA GLY A 131 -3.95 -1.35 13.24
C GLY A 131 -3.68 0.02 13.83
#